data_AF-U2E5G8-F1
#
_entry.id   AF-U2E5G8-F1
#
_cell.length_a   1.000
_cell.length_b   1.000
_cell.length_c   1.000
_cell.angle_alpha   90.00
_cell.angle_beta   90.00
_cell.angle_gamma   90.00
#
_symmetry.space_group_name_H-M   'P 1'
#
loop_
_entity.id
_entity.type
_entity.pdbx_description
1 polymer ?
#
loop_
_entity_poly.entity_id
_entity_poly.type
_entity_poly.pdbx_seq_one_letter_code
_entity_poly.pdbx_strand_id
1 'polypeptide(L)'
;MKKTRKIILMGLFIAIDIVLTRFLSIQTPIVRISFDFLPIALAAIMFGPLVGGTTAAIADLIGMMLFPKAAYFPGFTLSAFLTGAIYGIFLYKKTLSTVRVSISVLIIKLFIDLGLNTLWLHILLNKAVLAILPTRVISNAVMLPIQVIVICIVYKALNSAFKIKIINEMGK
;
A
#
# COMPACT_ATOMS: atom_id res chain seq x y z
N MET A 1 -22.82 2.87 3.30
CA MET A 1 -22.28 4.05 2.57
C MET A 1 -22.74 4.02 1.11
N LYS A 2 -23.29 5.12 0.58
CA LYS A 2 -23.77 5.22 -0.82
C LYS A 2 -22.62 4.99 -1.81
N LYS A 3 -22.90 4.38 -2.98
CA LYS A 3 -21.91 4.05 -4.03
C LYS A 3 -21.08 5.28 -4.45
N THR A 4 -21.71 6.43 -4.64
CA THR A 4 -21.05 7.69 -5.00
C THR A 4 -19.98 8.11 -4.00
N ARG A 5 -20.28 8.03 -2.70
CA ARG A 5 -19.33 8.41 -1.64
C ARG A 5 -18.12 7.46 -1.57
N LYS A 6 -18.28 6.19 -1.96
CA LYS A 6 -17.15 5.24 -2.07
C LYS A 6 -16.19 5.67 -3.16
N ILE A 7 -16.71 5.98 -4.36
CA ILE A 7 -15.90 6.38 -5.51
C ILE A 7 -15.12 7.67 -5.22
N ILE A 8 -15.77 8.67 -4.59
CA ILE A 8 -15.10 9.92 -4.20
C ILE A 8 -13.93 9.66 -3.25
N LEU A 9 -14.13 8.81 -2.23
CA LEU A 9 -13.07 8.49 -1.28
C LEU A 9 -11.95 7.64 -1.91
N MET A 10 -12.27 6.75 -2.84
CA MET A 10 -11.26 6.04 -3.63
C MET A 10 -10.40 7.01 -4.43
N GLY A 11 -11.02 7.95 -5.15
CA GLY A 11 -10.30 8.99 -5.90
C GLY A 11 -9.41 9.86 -5.01
N LEU A 12 -9.88 10.20 -3.81
CA LEU A 12 -9.08 10.91 -2.82
C LEU A 12 -7.86 10.09 -2.38
N PHE A 13 -8.03 8.81 -2.04
CA PHE A 13 -6.92 7.95 -1.63
C PHE A 13 -5.91 7.75 -2.75
N ILE A 14 -6.36 7.61 -4.00
CA ILE A 14 -5.49 7.55 -5.18
C ILE A 14 -4.67 8.84 -5.32
N ALA A 15 -5.31 10.01 -5.19
CA ALA A 15 -4.61 11.28 -5.28
C ALA A 15 -3.55 11.42 -4.17
N ILE A 16 -3.89 11.06 -2.93
CA ILE A 16 -2.95 11.08 -1.81
C ILE A 16 -1.80 10.11 -2.05
N ASP A 17 -2.07 8.90 -2.53
CA ASP A 17 -1.04 7.89 -2.86
C ASP A 17 -0.01 8.44 -3.85
N ILE A 18 -0.47 9.05 -4.94
CA ILE A 18 0.41 9.64 -5.95
C ILE A 18 1.24 10.78 -5.34
N VAL A 19 0.62 11.66 -4.55
CA VAL A 19 1.33 12.78 -3.91
C VAL A 19 2.38 12.27 -2.91
N LEU A 20 2.04 11.29 -2.06
CA LEU A 20 2.99 10.71 -1.10
C LEU A 20 4.14 9.99 -1.78
N THR A 21 3.85 9.24 -2.85
CA THR A 21 4.86 8.54 -3.64
C THR A 21 5.88 9.48 -4.26
N ARG A 22 5.44 10.68 -4.67
CA ARG A 22 6.25 11.62 -5.44
C ARG A 22 6.95 12.66 -4.59
N PHE A 23 6.26 13.26 -3.62
CA PHE A 23 6.77 14.38 -2.86
C PHE A 23 7.33 14.00 -1.48
N LEU A 24 6.84 12.92 -0.88
CA LEU A 24 7.24 12.50 0.47
C LEU A 24 8.13 11.24 0.46
N SER A 25 8.50 10.72 -0.71
CA SER A 25 9.43 9.61 -0.82
C SER A 25 10.87 10.09 -0.66
N ILE A 26 11.53 9.70 0.42
CA ILE A 26 12.96 9.94 0.62
C ILE A 26 13.74 8.82 -0.06
N GLN A 27 14.54 9.17 -1.07
CA GLN A 27 15.34 8.22 -1.83
C GLN A 27 16.81 8.37 -1.43
N THR A 28 17.34 7.35 -0.76
CA THR A 28 18.79 7.22 -0.52
C THR A 28 19.39 6.28 -1.57
N PRO A 29 20.74 6.24 -1.73
CA PRO A 29 21.39 5.34 -2.70
C PRO A 29 21.10 3.86 -2.48
N ILE A 30 20.74 3.45 -1.25
CA ILE A 30 20.56 2.05 -0.86
C ILE A 30 19.11 1.75 -0.49
N VAL A 31 18.42 2.70 0.17
CA VAL A 31 17.06 2.50 0.72
C VAL A 31 16.13 3.59 0.23
N ARG A 32 14.95 3.18 -0.24
CA ARG A 32 13.86 4.10 -0.55
C ARG A 32 12.81 4.02 0.55
N ILE A 33 12.58 5.15 1.23
CA ILE A 33 11.54 5.31 2.24
C ILE A 33 10.35 5.97 1.55
N SER A 34 9.22 5.27 1.48
CA SER A 34 8.01 5.73 0.79
C SER A 34 6.79 5.51 1.67
N PHE A 35 5.79 6.40 1.55
CA PHE A 35 4.56 6.40 2.36
C PHE A 35 3.30 6.08 1.55
N ASP A 36 3.46 5.57 0.34
CA ASP A 36 2.43 5.10 -0.60
C ASP A 36 1.58 3.96 -0.02
N PHE A 37 2.16 3.13 0.86
CA PHE A 37 1.42 2.08 1.55
C PHE A 37 0.25 2.61 2.41
N LEU A 38 0.30 3.87 2.86
CA LEU A 38 -0.63 4.39 3.85
C LEU A 38 -2.04 4.63 3.27
N PRO A 39 -2.24 5.40 2.19
CA PRO A 39 -3.57 5.60 1.60
C PRO A 39 -4.19 4.29 1.13
N ILE A 40 -3.39 3.38 0.57
CA ILE A 40 -3.83 2.06 0.12
C ILE A 40 -4.30 1.21 1.31
N ALA A 41 -3.52 1.15 2.39
CA ALA A 41 -3.90 0.42 3.60
C ALA A 41 -5.20 1.00 4.21
N LEU A 42 -5.35 2.32 4.24
CA LEU A 42 -6.57 2.98 4.73
C LEU A 42 -7.79 2.66 3.86
N ALA A 43 -7.66 2.75 2.54
CA ALA A 43 -8.72 2.38 1.61
C ALA A 43 -9.16 0.92 1.82
N ALA A 44 -8.20 0.02 2.02
CA ALA A 44 -8.45 -1.40 2.26
C ALA A 44 -9.12 -1.66 3.63
N ILE A 45 -8.69 -0.97 4.69
CA ILE A 45 -9.30 -1.02 6.03
C ILE A 45 -10.76 -0.53 5.99
N MET A 46 -11.05 0.51 5.21
CA MET A 46 -12.38 1.13 5.15
C MET A 46 -13.34 0.41 4.21
N PHE A 47 -12.86 -0.10 3.08
CA PHE A 47 -13.72 -0.58 1.99
C PHE A 47 -13.55 -2.07 1.65
N GLY A 48 -12.54 -2.73 2.20
CA GLY A 48 -12.28 -4.15 2.03
C GLY A 48 -11.32 -4.48 0.89
N PRO A 49 -11.08 -5.78 0.65
CA PRO A 49 -9.99 -6.24 -0.21
C PRO A 49 -10.16 -5.88 -1.69
N LEU A 50 -11.36 -6.05 -2.26
CA LEU A 50 -11.60 -5.73 -3.67
C LEU A 50 -11.44 -4.23 -3.94
N VAL A 51 -11.98 -3.38 -3.06
CA VAL A 51 -11.89 -1.93 -3.21
C VAL A 51 -10.48 -1.44 -2.93
N GLY A 52 -9.80 -1.97 -1.91
CA GLY A 52 -8.40 -1.65 -1.61
C GLY A 52 -7.47 -2.03 -2.76
N GLY A 53 -7.63 -3.24 -3.31
CA GLY A 53 -6.85 -3.70 -4.47
C GLY A 53 -7.09 -2.87 -5.72
N THR A 54 -8.35 -2.61 -6.08
CA THR A 54 -8.66 -1.77 -7.25
C THR A 54 -8.16 -0.33 -7.08
N THR A 55 -8.25 0.24 -5.87
CA THR A 55 -7.69 1.57 -5.57
C THR A 55 -6.18 1.59 -5.81
N ALA A 56 -5.45 0.59 -5.32
CA ALA A 56 -4.00 0.47 -5.51
C ALA A 56 -3.62 0.28 -6.99
N ALA A 57 -4.35 -0.56 -7.72
CA ALA A 57 -4.12 -0.79 -9.15
C ALA A 57 -4.32 0.48 -9.99
N ILE A 58 -5.39 1.22 -9.72
CA ILE A 58 -5.66 2.48 -10.41
C ILE A 58 -4.60 3.54 -10.04
N ALA A 59 -4.19 3.60 -8.77
CA ALA A 59 -3.13 4.49 -8.33
C ALA A 59 -1.80 4.20 -9.04
N ASP A 60 -1.44 2.92 -9.20
CA ASP A 60 -0.26 2.50 -9.96
C ASP A 60 -0.33 2.93 -11.44
N LEU A 61 -1.46 2.66 -12.10
CA LEU A 61 -1.68 3.05 -13.50
C LEU A 61 -1.57 4.56 -13.71
N ILE A 62 -2.29 5.35 -12.91
CA ILE A 62 -2.27 6.80 -13.00
C ILE A 62 -0.88 7.34 -12.62
N GLY A 63 -0.28 6.80 -11.57
CA GLY A 63 1.05 7.18 -11.11
C GLY A 63 2.14 6.93 -12.16
N MET A 64 2.03 5.84 -12.94
CA MET A 64 2.91 5.52 -14.05
C MET A 64 2.64 6.38 -15.28
N MET A 65 1.38 6.71 -15.59
CA MET A 65 1.01 7.60 -16.69
C MET A 65 1.51 9.03 -16.47
N LEU A 66 1.35 9.57 -15.27
CA LEU A 66 1.75 10.95 -14.96
C LEU A 66 3.25 11.10 -14.76
N PHE A 67 3.90 10.09 -14.18
CA PHE A 67 5.30 10.19 -13.77
C PHE A 67 6.07 8.88 -14.04
N PRO A 68 6.25 8.52 -15.32
CA PRO A 68 6.93 7.27 -15.69
C PRO A 68 8.38 7.31 -15.21
N LYS A 69 8.77 6.31 -14.40
CA LYS A 69 10.17 6.09 -13.97
C LYS A 69 10.87 4.97 -14.74
N ALA A 70 10.08 4.07 -15.33
CA ALA A 70 10.55 2.89 -16.06
C ALA A 70 9.47 2.49 -17.08
N ALA A 71 9.81 1.54 -17.95
CA ALA A 71 8.84 0.93 -18.86
C ALA A 71 7.67 0.33 -18.06
N TYR A 72 6.46 0.63 -18.50
CA TYR A 72 5.26 0.07 -17.88
C TYR A 72 5.21 -1.45 -18.09
N PHE A 73 4.97 -2.19 -17.01
CA PHE A 73 4.76 -3.63 -17.06
C PHE A 73 3.51 -3.99 -16.25
N PRO A 74 2.50 -4.63 -16.87
CA PRO A 74 1.22 -4.95 -16.20
C PRO A 74 1.35 -5.75 -14.91
N GLY A 75 2.42 -6.53 -14.75
CA GLY A 75 2.68 -7.28 -13.52
C GLY A 75 2.86 -6.39 -12.28
N PHE A 76 3.38 -5.16 -12.42
CA PHE A 76 3.49 -4.24 -11.29
C PHE A 76 2.10 -3.73 -10.83
N THR A 77 1.18 -3.50 -11.76
CA THR A 77 -0.20 -3.17 -11.44
C THR A 77 -0.91 -4.34 -10.75
N LEU A 78 -0.63 -5.59 -11.15
CA LEU A 78 -1.13 -6.78 -10.46
C LEU A 78 -0.56 -6.88 -9.04
N SER A 79 0.74 -6.64 -8.86
CA SER A 79 1.37 -6.56 -7.54
C SER A 79 0.69 -5.49 -6.66
N ALA A 80 0.43 -4.30 -7.21
CA ALA A 80 -0.27 -3.23 -6.48
C ALA A 80 -1.68 -3.66 -6.06
N PHE A 81 -2.44 -4.29 -6.96
CA PHE A 81 -3.75 -4.86 -6.63
C PHE A 81 -3.67 -5.85 -5.46
N LEU A 82 -2.73 -6.79 -5.53
CA LEU A 82 -2.56 -7.81 -4.49
C LEU A 82 -2.16 -7.18 -3.15
N THR A 83 -1.29 -6.18 -3.14
CA THR A 83 -0.94 -5.42 -1.94
C THR A 83 -2.18 -4.82 -1.27
N GLY A 84 -3.01 -4.09 -2.05
CA GLY A 84 -4.25 -3.52 -1.52
C GLY A 84 -5.26 -4.60 -1.06
N ALA A 85 -5.34 -5.72 -1.78
CA ALA A 85 -6.19 -6.84 -1.41
C ALA A 85 -5.75 -7.53 -0.12
N ILE A 86 -4.45 -7.78 0.06
CA ILE A 86 -3.87 -8.38 1.27
C ILE A 86 -4.15 -7.49 2.48
N TYR A 87 -3.92 -6.18 2.37
CA TYR A 87 -4.32 -5.26 3.45
C TYR A 87 -5.80 -5.40 3.78
N GLY A 88 -6.68 -5.51 2.78
CA GLY A 88 -8.11 -5.69 3.02
C GLY A 88 -8.46 -7.03 3.69
N ILE A 89 -7.86 -8.15 3.28
CA ILE A 89 -8.15 -9.48 3.85
C ILE A 89 -7.81 -9.54 5.35
N PHE A 90 -6.68 -8.94 5.73
CA PHE A 90 -6.17 -8.99 7.09
C PHE A 90 -6.75 -7.90 8.00
N LEU A 91 -7.07 -6.72 7.45
CA LEU A 91 -7.37 -5.52 8.23
C LEU A 91 -8.85 -5.08 8.16
N TYR A 92 -9.62 -5.53 7.14
CA TYR A 92 -11.02 -5.13 7.00
C TYR A 92 -11.94 -5.78 8.03
N LYS A 93 -12.82 -4.98 8.65
CA LYS A 93 -13.84 -5.42 9.64
C LYS A 93 -13.30 -6.25 10.80
N LYS A 94 -12.00 -6.17 11.08
CA LYS A 94 -11.31 -6.95 12.10
C LYS A 94 -10.78 -6.00 13.16
N THR A 95 -10.75 -6.48 14.41
CA THR A 95 -10.05 -5.78 15.49
C THR A 95 -8.57 -5.64 15.11
N LEU A 96 -8.14 -4.40 14.86
CA LEU A 96 -6.78 -4.14 14.41
C LEU A 96 -5.83 -4.30 15.59
N SER A 97 -5.03 -5.35 15.51
CA SER A 97 -3.95 -5.69 16.43
C SER A 97 -2.63 -5.48 15.70
N THR A 98 -1.61 -5.01 16.42
CA THR A 98 -0.23 -4.86 15.90
C THR A 98 0.23 -6.14 15.23
N VAL A 99 -0.15 -7.31 15.76
CA VAL A 99 0.19 -8.62 15.19
C VAL A 99 -0.40 -8.81 13.79
N ARG A 100 -1.67 -8.42 13.57
CA ARG A 100 -2.32 -8.56 12.26
C ARG A 100 -1.69 -7.63 11.22
N VAL A 101 -1.33 -6.42 11.63
CA VAL A 101 -0.62 -5.46 10.77
C VAL A 101 0.78 -5.99 10.43
N SER A 102 1.51 -6.53 11.40
CA SER A 102 2.82 -7.13 11.15
C SER A 102 2.75 -8.30 10.17
N ILE A 103 1.77 -9.19 10.34
CA ILE A 103 1.58 -10.34 9.43
C ILE A 103 1.22 -9.86 8.02
N SER A 104 0.31 -8.89 7.87
CA SER A 104 -0.07 -8.39 6.55
C SER A 104 1.11 -7.72 5.83
N VAL A 105 1.86 -6.86 6.53
CA VAL A 105 3.05 -6.21 5.98
C VAL A 105 4.13 -7.23 5.63
N LEU A 106 4.36 -8.24 6.49
CA LEU A 106 5.35 -9.29 6.23
C LEU A 106 5.00 -10.09 4.96
N ILE A 107 3.73 -10.47 4.79
CA ILE A 107 3.27 -11.19 3.59
C ILE A 107 3.48 -10.33 2.34
N ILE A 108 3.11 -9.05 2.39
CA ILE A 108 3.29 -8.13 1.26
C ILE A 108 4.79 -8.01 0.92
N LYS A 109 5.64 -7.79 1.91
CA LYS A 109 7.08 -7.63 1.71
C LYS A 109 7.73 -8.88 1.13
N LEU A 110 7.34 -10.06 1.61
CA LEU A 110 7.94 -11.31 1.17
C LEU A 110 7.42 -11.75 -0.21
N PHE A 111 6.10 -11.83 -0.38
CA PHE A 111 5.51 -12.42 -1.58
C PHE A 111 5.36 -11.42 -2.72
N ILE A 112 5.00 -10.17 -2.42
CA ILE A 112 4.77 -9.16 -3.45
C ILE A 112 6.06 -8.41 -3.76
N ASP A 113 6.70 -7.81 -2.76
CA ASP A 113 7.87 -6.95 -3.00
C ASP A 113 9.15 -7.71 -3.33
N LEU A 114 9.42 -8.83 -2.66
CA LEU A 114 10.59 -9.66 -2.94
C LEU A 114 10.29 -10.80 -3.93
N GLY A 115 9.08 -11.34 -3.95
CA GLY A 115 8.68 -12.38 -4.90
C GLY A 115 8.31 -11.80 -6.26
N LEU A 116 7.07 -11.32 -6.39
CA LEU A 116 6.49 -10.88 -7.67
C LEU A 116 7.27 -9.71 -8.30
N ASN A 117 7.57 -8.66 -7.53
CA ASN A 117 8.26 -7.49 -8.08
C ASN A 117 9.68 -7.82 -8.56
N THR A 118 10.38 -8.74 -7.89
CA THR A 118 11.69 -9.23 -8.37
C THR A 118 11.54 -10.08 -9.63
N LEU A 119 10.50 -10.90 -9.72
CA LEU A 119 10.19 -11.69 -10.91
C LEU A 119 9.90 -10.79 -12.13
N TRP A 120 9.09 -9.74 -11.95
CA TRP A 120 8.82 -8.76 -13.01
C TRP A 120 10.09 -8.04 -13.45
N LEU A 121 10.94 -7.65 -12.50
CA LEU A 121 12.24 -7.07 -12.83
C LEU A 121 13.14 -8.07 -13.55
N HIS A 122 13.06 -9.36 -13.25
CA HIS A 122 13.89 -10.37 -13.92
C HIS A 122 13.51 -10.51 -15.39
N ILE A 123 12.21 -10.44 -15.69
CA ILE A 123 11.71 -10.42 -17.08
C ILE A 123 12.18 -9.17 -17.82
N LEU A 124 12.22 -8.01 -17.16
CA LEU A 124 12.57 -6.73 -17.79
C LEU A 124 14.09 -6.48 -17.91
N LEU A 125 14.87 -6.89 -16.92
CA LEU A 125 16.29 -6.54 -16.75
C LEU A 125 17.24 -7.74 -16.84
N ASN A 126 16.71 -8.96 -17.02
CA ASN A 126 17.49 -10.21 -17.10
C ASN A 126 18.45 -10.40 -15.90
N LYS A 127 19.75 -10.66 -16.18
CA LYS A 127 20.78 -10.98 -15.18
C LYS A 127 21.14 -9.80 -14.27
N ALA A 128 20.73 -8.57 -14.59
CA ALA A 128 21.00 -7.39 -13.75
C ALA A 128 20.23 -7.42 -12.42
N VAL A 129 19.18 -8.24 -12.30
CA VAL A 129 18.39 -8.34 -11.07
C VAL A 129 19.18 -8.90 -9.88
N LEU A 130 20.10 -9.83 -10.11
CA LEU A 130 20.91 -10.41 -9.03
C LEU A 130 21.78 -9.37 -8.32
N ALA A 131 22.20 -8.31 -9.03
CA ALA A 131 22.96 -7.21 -8.45
C ALA A 131 22.11 -6.27 -7.59
N ILE A 132 20.81 -6.14 -7.91
CA ILE A 132 19.87 -5.23 -7.24
C ILE A 132 19.12 -5.94 -6.09
N LEU A 133 19.07 -7.27 -6.11
CA LEU A 133 18.34 -8.08 -5.12
C LEU A 133 18.79 -7.81 -3.67
N PRO A 134 20.10 -7.73 -3.35
CA PRO A 134 20.55 -7.43 -1.99
C PRO A 134 20.04 -6.08 -1.48
N THR A 135 20.08 -5.04 -2.31
CA THR A 135 19.59 -3.71 -1.92
C THR A 135 18.08 -3.71 -1.72
N ARG A 136 17.32 -4.51 -2.50
CA ARG A 136 15.88 -4.69 -2.27
C ARG A 136 15.57 -5.41 -0.97
N VAL A 137 16.33 -6.44 -0.61
CA VAL A 137 16.14 -7.15 0.66
C VAL A 137 16.38 -6.21 1.84
N ILE A 138 17.47 -5.43 1.80
CA ILE A 138 17.78 -4.44 2.83
C ILE A 138 16.68 -3.37 2.90
N SER A 139 16.29 -2.80 1.76
CA SER A 139 15.26 -1.75 1.72
C SER A 139 13.90 -2.24 2.24
N ASN A 140 13.52 -3.49 1.93
CA ASN A 140 12.27 -4.07 2.43
C ASN A 140 12.34 -4.44 3.91
N ALA A 141 13.50 -4.95 4.38
CA ALA A 141 13.72 -5.24 5.79
C ALA A 141 13.64 -3.98 6.66
N VAL A 142 14.16 -2.85 6.18
CA VAL A 142 14.08 -1.55 6.86
C VAL A 142 12.66 -0.98 6.78
N MET A 143 11.99 -1.10 5.63
CA MET A 143 10.61 -0.62 5.48
C MET A 143 9.59 -1.39 6.32
N LEU A 144 9.81 -2.68 6.56
CA LEU A 144 8.87 -3.52 7.29
C LEU A 144 8.48 -2.94 8.67
N PRO A 145 9.41 -2.67 9.62
CA PRO A 145 9.05 -2.10 10.91
C PRO A 145 8.45 -0.70 10.78
N ILE A 146 8.93 0.11 9.83
CA ILE A 146 8.42 1.46 9.59
C ILE A 146 6.95 1.41 9.17
N GLN A 147 6.61 0.56 8.19
CA GLN A 147 5.24 0.39 7.73
C GLN A 147 4.31 -0.08 8.85
N VAL A 148 4.74 -1.07 9.64
CA VAL A 148 3.95 -1.57 10.77
C VAL A 148 3.68 -0.46 11.78
N ILE A 149 4.70 0.28 12.18
CA ILE A 149 4.59 1.36 13.17
C ILE A 149 3.65 2.46 12.65
N VAL A 150 3.87 2.92 11.42
CA VAL A 150 3.07 4.00 10.81
C VAL A 150 1.60 3.59 10.67
N ILE A 151 1.32 2.39 10.16
CA ILE A 151 -0.06 1.88 10.06
C ILE A 151 -0.71 1.80 11.44
N CYS A 152 0.02 1.31 12.47
CA CYS A 152 -0.51 1.22 13.83
C CYS A 152 -0.81 2.59 14.44
N ILE A 153 0.08 3.57 14.27
CA ILE A 153 -0.11 4.94 14.78
C ILE A 153 -1.31 5.59 14.10
N VAL A 154 -1.36 5.56 12.76
CA VAL A 154 -2.45 6.17 12.01
C VAL A 154 -3.77 5.48 12.34
N TYR A 155 -3.78 4.16 12.46
CA TYR A 155 -4.98 3.44 12.89
C TYR A 155 -5.45 3.85 14.29
N LYS A 156 -4.55 3.94 15.27
CA LYS A 156 -4.91 4.39 16.63
C LYS A 156 -5.47 5.81 16.61
N ALA A 157 -4.84 6.71 15.87
CA ALA A 157 -5.32 8.09 15.71
C ALA A 157 -6.72 8.13 15.07
N LEU A 158 -6.94 7.33 14.02
CA LEU A 158 -8.24 7.20 13.37
C LEU A 158 -9.26 6.59 14.32
N ASN A 159 -8.95 5.53 15.04
CA ASN A 159 -9.89 4.91 15.97
C ASN A 159 -10.29 5.88 17.10
N SER A 160 -9.35 6.68 17.61
CA SER A 160 -9.65 7.73 18.59
C SER A 160 -10.51 8.86 17.99
N ALA A 161 -10.22 9.30 16.77
CA ALA A 161 -11.01 10.34 16.08
C ALA A 161 -12.41 9.83 15.65
N PHE A 162 -12.51 8.58 15.20
CA PHE A 162 -13.74 7.95 14.73
C PHE A 162 -14.59 7.37 15.86
N LYS A 163 -14.04 7.03 17.04
CA LYS A 163 -14.83 6.71 18.23
C LYS A 163 -15.83 7.83 18.56
N ILE A 164 -15.45 9.08 18.33
CA ILE A 164 -16.30 10.26 18.57
C ILE A 164 -17.41 10.39 17.50
N LYS A 165 -17.20 9.87 16.27
CA LYS A 165 -18.12 10.08 15.14
C LYS A 165 -19.01 8.88 14.82
N ILE A 166 -18.56 7.65 15.05
CA ILE A 166 -19.36 6.43 14.81
C ILE A 166 -20.42 6.22 15.91
N ILE A 167 -20.17 6.63 17.16
CA ILE A 167 -21.20 6.65 18.21
C ILE A 167 -22.33 7.64 17.84
N ASN A 168 -22.00 8.76 17.18
CA ASN A 168 -22.98 9.75 16.74
C ASN A 168 -23.69 9.41 15.41
N GLU A 169 -23.04 8.68 14.50
CA GLU A 169 -23.64 8.31 13.20
C GLU A 169 -24.37 6.95 13.21
N MET A 170 -24.19 6.10 14.23
CA MET A 170 -24.96 4.84 14.39
C MET A 170 -26.06 4.92 15.45
N GLY A 171 -26.18 6.06 16.15
CA GLY A 171 -27.29 6.37 17.05
C GLY A 171 -28.49 7.03 16.35
N LYS A 172 -28.52 7.02 15.02
CA LYS A 172 -29.64 7.48 14.18
C LYS A 172 -29.85 6.53 13.00
#